data_AF-A0A014Q5M4-F1
#
_entry.id   AF-A0A014Q5M4-F1
#
_cell.length_a   1.000
_cell.length_b   1.000
_cell.length_c   1.000
_cell.angle_alpha   90.00
_cell.angle_beta   90.00
_cell.angle_gamma   90.00
#
_symmetry.space_group_name_H-M   'P 1'
#
loop_
_entity.id
_entity.type
_entity.pdbx_description
1 polymer ?
#
loop_
_entity_poly.entity_id
_entity_poly.type
_entity_poly.pdbx_seq_one_letter_code
_entity_poly.pdbx_strand_id
1 'polypeptide(L)'
;MQANENSTHQTKDPVLLFFNRVIAQVSRVLAAIMVMVIIWGVVDVVYVLHQRLIAPPFMLLEIKDIMATFGAFMAVLIAIEIFHNIILYVEDNHNRQLAVEIVLGTALMAIARKVIVLDFNEVGAGHVYATATVALALSVGYYLIVIRAQGAKRRMSRSIIPSANG
;
A
#
# COMPACT_ATOMS: atom_id res chain seq x y z
N MET A 1 -40.45 40.59 11.22
CA MET A 1 -39.19 41.29 10.87
C MET A 1 -38.14 40.25 10.57
N GLN A 2 -37.76 40.19 9.28
CA GLN A 2 -36.53 39.65 8.68
C GLN A 2 -36.02 38.25 9.10
N ALA A 3 -36.28 37.30 8.20
CA ALA A 3 -35.27 36.33 7.79
C ALA A 3 -34.12 37.09 7.08
N ASN A 4 -32.88 36.85 7.49
CA ASN A 4 -31.68 37.13 6.70
C ASN A 4 -30.50 36.29 7.28
N GLU A 5 -30.01 35.31 6.52
CA GLU A 5 -28.69 35.33 5.85
C GLU A 5 -27.50 35.23 6.83
N ASN A 6 -26.49 34.39 6.65
CA ASN A 6 -25.95 33.90 5.40
C ASN A 6 -25.06 32.66 5.67
N SER A 7 -25.24 31.69 4.78
CA SER A 7 -24.29 30.67 4.34
C SER A 7 -22.91 30.63 5.01
N THR A 8 -22.58 29.44 5.52
CA THR A 8 -21.20 28.97 5.74
C THR A 8 -20.31 29.43 4.60
N HIS A 9 -19.41 30.38 4.87
CA HIS A 9 -18.34 30.76 3.97
C HIS A 9 -17.45 29.54 3.74
N GLN A 10 -17.81 28.72 2.76
CA GLN A 10 -16.85 27.89 2.05
C GLN A 10 -15.97 28.83 1.23
N THR A 11 -14.98 29.43 1.88
CA THR A 11 -13.87 30.07 1.20
C THR A 11 -13.16 28.99 0.39
N LYS A 12 -13.58 28.83 -0.87
CA LYS A 12 -12.78 28.17 -1.91
C LYS A 12 -11.56 29.05 -2.15
N ASP A 13 -10.56 28.91 -1.28
CA ASP A 13 -9.29 29.61 -1.43
C ASP A 13 -8.69 29.21 -2.80
N PRO A 14 -8.56 30.16 -3.74
CA PRO A 14 -8.07 29.88 -5.09
C PRO A 14 -6.66 29.27 -5.07
N VAL A 15 -5.86 29.56 -4.04
CA VAL A 15 -4.52 28.98 -3.86
C VAL A 15 -4.61 27.49 -3.52
N LEU A 16 -5.54 27.08 -2.65
CA LEU A 16 -5.76 25.67 -2.32
C LEU A 16 -6.26 24.87 -3.53
N LEU A 17 -7.12 25.47 -4.36
CA LEU A 17 -7.58 24.84 -5.60
C LEU A 17 -6.45 24.65 -6.62
N PHE A 18 -5.52 25.61 -6.69
CA PHE A 18 -4.33 25.49 -7.52
C PHE A 18 -3.42 24.35 -7.03
N PHE A 19 -3.11 24.28 -5.73
CA PHE A 19 -2.29 23.21 -5.16
C PHE A 19 -2.89 21.82 -5.38
N ASN A 20 -4.20 21.67 -5.15
CA ASN A 20 -4.88 20.39 -5.39
C ASN A 20 -4.79 19.96 -6.87
N ARG A 21 -4.87 20.92 -7.81
CA ARG A 21 -4.71 20.64 -9.24
C ARG A 21 -3.28 20.21 -9.59
N VAL A 22 -2.28 20.86 -9.01
CA VAL A 22 -0.86 20.48 -9.19
C VAL A 22 -0.61 19.08 -8.62
N ILE A 23 -1.08 18.80 -7.41
CA ILE A 23 -0.95 17.49 -6.76
C ILE A 23 -1.57 16.39 -7.63
N ALA A 24 -2.79 16.61 -8.15
CA ALA A 24 -3.47 15.65 -9.02
C ALA A 24 -2.73 15.40 -10.34
N GLN A 25 -2.04 16.41 -10.87
CA GLN A 25 -1.23 16.25 -12.09
C GLN A 25 0.06 15.47 -11.80
N VAL A 26 0.76 15.82 -10.71
CA VAL A 26 2.00 15.14 -10.30
C VAL A 26 1.73 13.66 -10.00
N SER A 27 0.65 13.35 -9.29
CA SER A 27 0.29 11.98 -8.96
C SER A 27 -0.07 11.14 -10.19
N ARG A 28 -0.70 11.73 -11.21
CA ARG A 28 -0.96 11.06 -12.49
C ARG A 28 0.32 10.74 -13.25
N VAL A 29 1.28 11.67 -13.26
CA VAL A 29 2.62 11.43 -13.83
C VAL A 29 3.33 10.33 -13.05
N LEU A 30 3.26 10.35 -11.71
CA LEU A 30 3.85 9.32 -10.87
C LEU A 30 3.24 7.94 -11.15
N ALA A 31 1.92 7.84 -11.27
CA ALA A 31 1.24 6.59 -11.61
C ALA A 31 1.70 6.06 -12.99
N ALA A 32 1.85 6.93 -14.00
CA ALA A 32 2.36 6.53 -15.30
C ALA A 32 3.81 6.00 -15.24
N ILE A 33 4.68 6.69 -14.48
CA ILE A 33 6.05 6.23 -14.23
C ILE A 33 6.05 4.85 -13.56
N MET A 34 5.18 4.64 -12.56
CA MET A 34 5.10 3.36 -11.87
C MET A 34 4.66 2.21 -12.79
N VAL A 35 3.73 2.45 -13.71
CA VAL A 35 3.37 1.44 -14.74
C VAL A 35 4.59 1.07 -15.58
N MET A 36 5.40 2.05 -15.98
CA MET A 36 6.63 1.81 -16.73
C MET A 36 7.65 0.99 -15.92
N VAL A 37 7.82 1.31 -14.64
CA VAL A 37 8.68 0.56 -13.70
C VAL A 37 8.22 -0.90 -13.57
N ILE A 38 6.91 -1.13 -13.47
CA ILE A 38 6.34 -2.49 -13.39
C ILE A 38 6.67 -3.28 -14.66
N ILE A 39 6.45 -2.69 -15.84
CA ILE A 39 6.76 -3.33 -17.13
C ILE A 39 8.25 -3.68 -17.20
N TRP A 40 9.13 -2.74 -16.89
CA TRP A 40 10.58 -3.00 -16.89
C TRP A 40 10.97 -4.05 -15.87
N GLY A 41 10.41 -4.02 -14.67
CA GLY A 41 10.71 -5.03 -13.65
C GLY A 41 10.30 -6.44 -14.08
N VAL A 42 9.18 -6.59 -14.79
CA VAL A 42 8.78 -7.90 -15.36
C VAL A 42 9.78 -8.35 -16.43
N VAL A 43 10.19 -7.45 -17.33
CA VAL A 43 11.20 -7.77 -18.35
C VAL A 43 12.52 -8.16 -17.70
N ASP A 44 12.96 -7.45 -16.66
CA ASP A 44 14.20 -7.73 -15.94
C ASP A 44 14.16 -9.11 -15.26
N VAL A 45 13.04 -9.45 -14.60
CA VAL A 45 12.84 -10.79 -14.01
C VAL A 45 12.95 -11.90 -15.08
N VAL A 46 12.29 -11.72 -16.23
CA VAL A 46 12.37 -12.68 -17.35
C VAL A 46 13.80 -12.79 -17.87
N TYR A 47 14.49 -11.66 -18.01
CA TYR A 47 15.88 -11.61 -18.49
C TYR A 47 16.84 -12.33 -17.52
N VAL A 48 16.71 -12.08 -16.22
CA VAL A 48 17.50 -12.76 -15.17
C VAL A 48 17.23 -14.25 -15.19
N LEU A 49 15.97 -14.68 -15.25
CA LEU A 49 15.61 -16.09 -15.29
C LEU A 49 16.19 -16.77 -16.53
N HIS A 50 16.06 -16.13 -17.69
CA HIS A 50 16.63 -16.63 -18.94
C HIS A 50 18.16 -16.81 -18.84
N GLN A 51 18.88 -15.80 -18.33
CA GLN A 51 20.32 -15.89 -18.12
C GLN A 51 20.72 -17.04 -17.19
N ARG A 52 19.98 -17.26 -16.10
CA ARG A 52 20.29 -18.35 -15.16
C ARG A 52 20.02 -19.73 -15.76
N LEU A 53 18.99 -19.89 -16.58
CA LEU A 53 18.65 -21.18 -17.20
C LEU A 53 19.67 -21.64 -18.25
N ILE A 54 20.29 -20.71 -18.96
CA ILE A 54 21.31 -20.99 -19.98
C ILE A 54 22.74 -21.00 -19.40
N ALA A 55 22.92 -20.64 -18.13
CA ALA A 55 24.21 -20.74 -17.46
C ALA A 55 24.49 -22.22 -17.09
N PRO A 56 25.75 -22.68 -17.15
CA PRO A 56 26.10 -24.01 -16.65
C PRO A 56 25.97 -24.10 -15.11
N PRO A 57 25.46 -25.19 -14.52
CA PRO A 57 24.86 -26.37 -15.15
C PRO A 57 23.48 -26.05 -15.76
N PHE A 58 23.34 -26.35 -17.05
CA PHE A 58 22.16 -25.94 -17.82
C PHE A 58 20.86 -26.46 -17.20
N MET A 59 19.83 -25.62 -17.18
CA MET A 59 18.48 -25.96 -16.73
C MET A 59 18.37 -26.39 -15.26
N LEU A 60 19.40 -26.15 -14.44
CA LEU A 60 19.37 -26.33 -13.00
C LEU A 60 19.45 -24.97 -12.31
N LEU A 61 18.43 -24.64 -11.52
CA LEU A 61 18.42 -23.46 -10.66
C LEU A 61 18.83 -23.86 -9.25
N GLU A 62 19.94 -23.32 -8.75
CA GLU A 62 20.32 -23.53 -7.37
C GLU A 62 19.41 -22.75 -6.41
N ILE A 63 19.35 -23.15 -5.15
CA ILE A 63 18.53 -22.47 -4.13
C ILE A 63 18.88 -20.98 -4.04
N LYS A 64 20.18 -20.64 -4.18
CA LYS A 64 20.66 -19.25 -4.21
C LYS A 64 20.12 -18.47 -5.40
N ASP A 65 20.00 -19.11 -6.56
CA ASP A 65 19.42 -18.51 -7.76
C ASP A 65 17.94 -18.24 -7.61
N ILE A 66 17.22 -19.19 -6.99
CA ILE A 66 15.79 -19.08 -6.70
C ILE A 66 15.55 -17.92 -5.71
N MET A 67 16.32 -17.84 -4.63
CA MET A 67 16.26 -16.74 -3.65
C MET A 67 16.53 -15.38 -4.31
N ALA A 68 17.56 -15.28 -5.15
CA ALA A 68 17.88 -14.06 -5.88
C ALA A 68 16.76 -13.66 -6.85
N THR A 69 16.13 -14.63 -7.52
CA THR A 69 15.01 -14.36 -8.42
C THR A 69 13.77 -13.90 -7.64
N PHE A 70 13.51 -14.45 -6.44
CA PHE A 70 12.48 -13.90 -5.56
C PHE A 70 12.74 -12.44 -5.18
N GLY A 71 13.98 -12.02 -4.96
CA GLY A 71 14.32 -10.61 -4.78
C GLY A 71 13.85 -9.71 -5.94
N ALA A 72 14.02 -10.18 -7.18
CA ALA A 72 13.53 -9.46 -8.37
C ALA A 72 11.99 -9.47 -8.45
N PHE A 73 11.33 -10.60 -8.16
CA PHE A 73 9.87 -10.65 -8.04
C PHE A 73 9.34 -9.70 -6.95
N MET A 74 10.04 -9.60 -5.81
CA MET A 74 9.72 -8.70 -4.72
C MET A 74 9.76 -7.24 -5.17
N ALA A 75 10.76 -6.84 -5.95
CA ALA A 75 10.85 -5.49 -6.50
C ALA A 75 9.64 -5.15 -7.38
N VAL A 76 9.20 -6.07 -8.24
CA VAL A 76 8.00 -5.88 -9.07
C VAL A 76 6.75 -5.76 -8.22
N LEU A 77 6.60 -6.63 -7.22
CA LEU A 77 5.43 -6.63 -6.35
C LEU A 77 5.33 -5.36 -5.49
N ILE A 78 6.47 -4.85 -5.02
CA ILE A 78 6.54 -3.54 -4.34
C ILE A 78 6.11 -2.41 -5.29
N ALA A 79 6.55 -2.45 -6.56
CA ALA A 79 6.15 -1.44 -7.55
C ALA A 79 4.63 -1.46 -7.80
N ILE A 80 4.02 -2.64 -7.88
CA ILE A 80 2.56 -2.81 -8.02
C ILE A 80 1.82 -2.28 -6.80
N GLU A 81 2.33 -2.50 -5.59
CA GLU A 81 1.74 -1.98 -4.36
C GLU A 81 1.81 -0.47 -4.27
N ILE A 82 2.96 0.11 -4.58
CA ILE A 82 3.13 1.57 -4.62
C ILE A 82 2.17 2.19 -5.64
N PHE A 83 2.02 1.58 -6.81
CA PHE A 83 1.07 2.03 -7.83
C PHE A 83 -0.38 2.07 -7.30
N HIS A 84 -0.86 0.99 -6.68
CA HIS A 84 -2.20 0.96 -6.10
C HIS A 84 -2.37 1.99 -4.97
N ASN A 85 -1.36 2.18 -4.13
CA ASN A 85 -1.37 3.20 -3.09
C ASN A 85 -1.46 4.63 -3.66
N ILE A 86 -0.82 4.89 -4.81
CA ILE A 86 -0.89 6.19 -5.49
C ILE A 86 -2.27 6.41 -6.09
N ILE A 87 -2.83 5.45 -6.84
CA ILE A 87 -4.13 5.65 -7.50
C ILE A 87 -5.23 5.89 -6.45
N LEU A 88 -5.23 5.11 -5.38
CA LEU A 88 -6.20 5.28 -4.31
C LEU A 88 -6.17 6.69 -3.70
N TYR A 89 -4.98 7.26 -3.53
CA TYR A 89 -4.83 8.63 -3.03
C TYR A 89 -5.43 9.68 -3.98
N VAL A 90 -5.36 9.44 -5.30
CA VAL A 90 -5.83 10.36 -6.33
C VAL A 90 -7.34 10.24 -6.57
N GLU A 91 -7.84 9.01 -6.56
CA GLU A 91 -9.24 8.70 -6.86
C GLU A 91 -10.17 9.13 -5.72
N ASP A 92 -9.72 8.99 -4.47
CA ASP A 92 -10.61 9.05 -3.31
C ASP A 92 -10.54 10.37 -2.51
N ASN A 93 -10.59 11.50 -3.21
CA ASN A 93 -10.58 12.87 -2.62
C ASN A 93 -11.66 13.10 -1.53
N HIS A 94 -12.63 12.20 -1.37
CA HIS A 94 -13.75 12.30 -0.42
C HIS A 94 -13.65 11.35 0.78
N ASN A 95 -12.73 10.38 0.80
CA ASN A 95 -12.68 9.39 1.88
C ASN A 95 -11.23 9.09 2.32
N ARG A 96 -10.54 10.13 2.82
CA ARG A 96 -9.18 10.05 3.40
C ARG A 96 -8.97 8.90 4.40
N GLN A 97 -10.03 8.44 5.06
CA GLN A 97 -9.99 7.28 5.96
C GLN A 97 -9.60 6.01 5.20
N LEU A 98 -10.16 5.76 4.01
CA LEU A 98 -9.91 4.55 3.21
C LEU A 98 -8.45 4.47 2.75
N ALA A 99 -7.86 5.62 2.37
CA ALA A 99 -6.46 5.72 2.00
C ALA A 99 -5.53 5.23 3.13
N VAL A 100 -5.81 5.61 4.38
CA VAL A 100 -5.00 5.20 5.54
C VAL A 100 -5.12 3.69 5.80
N GLU A 101 -6.32 3.12 5.66
CA GLU A 101 -6.54 1.68 5.89
C GLU A 101 -5.75 0.82 4.89
N ILE A 102 -5.75 1.21 3.61
CA ILE A 102 -5.03 0.50 2.56
C ILE A 102 -3.52 0.66 2.69
N VAL A 103 -3.02 1.84 3.08
CA VAL A 103 -1.58 2.05 3.32
C VAL A 103 -1.07 1.20 4.50
N LEU A 104 -1.83 1.13 5.60
CA LEU A 104 -1.44 0.28 6.73
C LEU A 104 -1.52 -1.21 6.37
N GLY A 105 -2.53 -1.63 5.61
CA GLY A 105 -2.65 -2.99 5.09
C GLY A 105 -1.50 -3.37 4.16
N THR A 106 -1.12 -2.47 3.25
CA THR A 106 0.02 -2.69 2.34
C THR A 106 1.35 -2.73 3.07
N ALA A 107 1.53 -1.94 4.14
CA ALA A 107 2.72 -2.03 4.98
C ALA A 107 2.83 -3.39 5.69
N LEU A 108 1.73 -3.91 6.24
CA LEU A 108 1.69 -5.26 6.82
C LEU A 108 1.96 -6.36 5.78
N MET A 109 1.32 -6.26 4.61
CA MET A 109 1.52 -7.17 3.49
C MET A 109 2.98 -7.17 3.00
N ALA A 110 3.60 -5.99 2.90
CA ALA A 110 5.00 -5.85 2.50
C ALA A 110 5.96 -6.51 3.51
N ILE A 111 5.72 -6.34 4.81
CA ILE A 111 6.52 -7.03 5.83
C ILE A 111 6.33 -8.54 5.75
N ALA A 112 5.07 -9.01 5.67
CA ALA A 112 4.80 -10.44 5.54
C ALA A 112 5.52 -11.04 4.33
N ARG A 113 5.47 -10.35 3.18
CA ARG A 113 6.15 -10.79 1.97
C ARG A 113 7.68 -10.77 2.10
N LYS A 114 8.25 -9.78 2.81
CA LYS A 114 9.69 -9.73 3.11
C LYS A 114 10.16 -10.86 4.03
N VAL A 115 9.33 -11.24 5.01
CA VAL A 115 9.63 -12.37 5.91
C VAL A 115 9.60 -13.71 5.17
N ILE A 116 8.69 -13.89 4.21
CA ILE A 116 8.60 -15.13 3.40
C ILE A 116 9.87 -15.37 2.58
N VAL A 117 10.52 -14.32 2.08
CA VAL A 117 11.71 -14.40 1.21
C VAL A 117 13.03 -14.34 2.00
N LEU A 118 12.96 -14.29 3.34
CA LEU A 118 14.13 -14.13 4.19
C LEU A 118 14.98 -15.40 4.24
N ASP A 119 16.28 -15.30 3.93
CA ASP A 119 17.25 -16.40 4.10
C ASP A 119 17.92 -16.35 5.49
N PHE A 120 17.53 -17.27 6.37
CA PHE A 120 18.05 -17.38 7.73
C PHE A 120 19.54 -17.73 7.83
N ASN A 121 20.19 -18.10 6.72
CA ASN A 121 21.63 -18.31 6.67
C ASN A 121 22.41 -17.00 6.49
N GLU A 122 21.77 -15.97 5.93
CA GLU A 122 22.41 -14.66 5.66
C GLU A 122 22.01 -13.59 6.68
N VAL A 123 20.87 -13.73 7.35
CA VAL A 123 20.44 -12.79 8.40
C VAL A 123 20.69 -13.29 9.81
N GLY A 124 21.42 -12.49 10.59
CA GLY A 124 21.58 -12.73 12.02
C GLY A 124 20.29 -12.52 12.82
N ALA A 125 20.22 -13.15 14.00
CA ALA A 125 19.05 -13.11 14.90
C ALA A 125 18.56 -11.67 15.20
N GLY A 126 19.45 -10.70 15.29
CA GLY A 126 19.09 -9.29 15.48
C GLY A 126 18.17 -8.73 14.39
N HIS A 127 18.38 -9.10 13.12
CA HIS A 127 17.52 -8.68 12.00
C HIS A 127 16.13 -9.31 12.07
N VAL A 128 16.06 -10.56 12.53
CA VAL A 128 14.79 -11.28 12.73
C VAL A 128 13.97 -10.60 13.83
N TYR A 129 14.58 -10.33 14.99
CA TYR A 129 13.91 -9.61 16.10
C TYR A 129 13.50 -8.19 15.72
N ALA A 130 14.33 -7.46 14.96
CA ALA A 130 13.97 -6.14 14.46
C ALA A 130 12.75 -6.20 13.53
N THR A 131 12.72 -7.16 12.60
CA THR A 131 11.61 -7.34 11.67
C THR A 131 10.33 -7.74 12.40
N ALA A 132 10.41 -8.62 13.40
CA ALA A 132 9.27 -8.98 14.25
C ALA A 132 8.75 -7.78 15.05
N THR A 133 9.63 -6.92 15.55
CA THR A 133 9.25 -5.71 16.30
C THR A 133 8.52 -4.72 15.41
N VAL A 134 9.00 -4.48 14.17
CA VAL A 134 8.31 -3.62 13.20
C VAL A 134 6.96 -4.22 12.80
N ALA A 135 6.91 -5.54 12.56
CA ALA A 135 5.67 -6.25 12.23
C ALA A 135 4.62 -6.08 13.34
N LEU A 136 5.02 -6.22 14.61
CA LEU A 136 4.15 -6.02 15.77
C LEU A 136 3.69 -4.56 15.87
N ALA A 137 4.59 -3.59 15.72
CA ALA A 137 4.25 -2.17 15.77
C ALA A 137 3.20 -1.79 14.70
N LEU A 138 3.39 -2.27 13.46
CA LEU A 138 2.41 -2.08 12.38
C LEU A 138 1.08 -2.79 12.66
N SER A 139 1.12 -4.00 13.23
CA SER A 139 -0.08 -4.78 13.54
C SER A 139 -0.94 -4.07 14.60
N VAL A 140 -0.29 -3.53 15.63
CA VAL A 140 -0.95 -2.71 16.66
C VAL A 140 -1.52 -1.43 16.05
N GLY A 141 -0.75 -0.72 15.23
CA GLY A 141 -1.21 0.49 14.53
C GLY A 141 -2.45 0.22 13.65
N TYR A 142 -2.42 -0.85 12.86
CA TYR A 142 -3.56 -1.29 12.06
C TYR A 142 -4.78 -1.61 12.91
N TYR A 143 -4.62 -2.37 14.00
CA TYR A 143 -5.72 -2.69 14.90
C TYR A 143 -6.39 -1.44 15.51
N LEU A 144 -5.59 -0.48 15.96
CA LEU A 144 -6.09 0.73 16.61
C LEU A 144 -6.79 1.69 15.64
N ILE A 145 -6.25 1.87 14.43
CA ILE A 145 -6.74 2.86 13.48
C ILE A 145 -7.89 2.29 12.63
N VAL A 146 -7.75 1.05 12.17
CA VAL A 146 -8.66 0.44 11.19
C VAL A 146 -9.77 -0.33 11.89
N ILE A 147 -9.41 -1.35 12.68
CA ILE A 147 -10.38 -2.28 13.27
C ILE A 147 -11.24 -1.58 14.34
N ARG A 148 -10.64 -0.81 15.24
CA ARG A 148 -11.38 -0.12 16.31
C ARG A 148 -12.33 0.96 15.76
N ALA A 149 -11.90 1.71 14.73
CA ALA A 149 -12.73 2.73 14.10
C ALA A 149 -13.96 2.12 13.42
N GLN A 150 -13.80 1.00 12.70
CA GLN A 150 -14.91 0.30 12.06
C GLN A 150 -15.88 -0.32 13.08
N GLY A 151 -15.38 -0.86 14.19
CA GLY A 151 -16.20 -1.38 15.28
C GLY A 151 -17.10 -0.33 15.93
N ALA A 152 -16.59 0.90 16.12
CA ALA A 152 -17.37 2.02 16.62
C ALA A 152 -18.47 2.45 15.63
N LYS A 153 -18.13 2.58 14.34
CA LYS A 153 -19.07 2.98 13.27
C LYS A 153 -20.23 1.98 13.12
N ARG A 154 -19.94 0.67 13.18
CA ARG A 154 -20.95 -0.40 13.11
C ARG A 154 -21.90 -0.40 14.32
N ARG A 155 -21.40 -0.18 15.54
CA ARG A 155 -22.25 -0.11 16.74
C ARG A 155 -23.23 1.06 16.68
N MET A 156 -22.80 2.21 16.17
CA MET A 156 -23.64 3.40 16.03
C MET A 156 -24.73 3.23 14.95
N SER A 157 -24.42 2.57 13.83
CA SER A 157 -25.42 2.25 12.80
C SER A 157 -26.49 1.29 13.31
N ARG A 158 -26.14 0.35 14.20
CA ARG A 158 -27.07 -0.64 14.76
C ARG A 158 -28.00 -0.06 15.84
N SER A 159 -27.62 1.02 16.52
CA SER A 159 -28.49 1.69 17.51
C SER A 159 -29.48 2.68 16.90
N ILE A 160 -29.27 3.10 15.64
CA ILE A 160 -30.13 4.07 14.94
C ILE A 160 -31.28 3.38 14.20
N ILE A 161 -31.18 2.08 13.91
CA ILE A 161 -32.29 1.28 13.38
C ILE A 161 -33.17 0.85 14.57
N PRO A 162 -34.39 1.40 14.74
CA PRO A 162 -35.31 0.90 15.76
C PRO A 162 -35.60 -0.57 15.45
N SER A 163 -35.64 -1.40 16.48
CA SER A 163 -36.12 -2.78 16.36
C SER A 163 -37.52 -2.75 15.76
N ALA A 164 -37.63 -2.92 14.45
CA ALA A 164 -38.87 -3.19 13.76
C ALA A 164 -39.18 -4.69 13.92
N ASN A 165 -39.36 -5.10 15.17
CA ASN A 165 -40.11 -6.30 15.51
C ASN A 165 -40.50 -6.24 17.00
N GLY A 166 -41.76 -6.64 17.25
CA GLY A 166 -42.50 -6.46 18.51
C GLY A 166 -42.01 -7.27 19.70
#